data_AF-A0A351JTS8-F1
#
_entry.id   AF-A0A351JTS8-F1
#
_cell.length_a   1.000
_cell.length_b   1.000
_cell.length_c   1.000
_cell.angle_alpha   90.00
_cell.angle_beta   90.00
_cell.angle_gamma   90.00
#
_symmetry.space_group_name_H-M   'P 1'
#
loop_
_entity.id
_entity.type
_entity.pdbx_description
1 polymer ?
#
loop_
_entity_poly.entity_id
_entity_poly.type
_entity_poly.pdbx_seq_one_letter_code
_entity_poly.pdbx_strand_id
1 'polypeptide(L)'
;MQVEKALATTTVETDREKLKTDYGVTAVSFCYPYGAYNATIQQIVKNAGYTYGVTLDPGWILSTDNLLAIPRVKPGAAGTGSLAEYLNSLN
;
A
#
# COMPACT_ATOMS: atom_id res chain seq x y z
N MET A 1 -21.34 6.76 1.55
CA MET A 1 -20.98 5.40 2.01
C MET A 1 -21.01 4.32 0.91
N GLN A 2 -22.14 3.97 0.28
CA GLN A 2 -22.10 2.95 -0.82
C GLN A 2 -21.49 3.48 -2.12
N VAL A 3 -21.80 4.72 -2.50
CA VAL A 3 -21.28 5.36 -3.73
C VAL A 3 -19.75 5.50 -3.68
N GLU A 4 -19.19 5.91 -2.53
CA GLU A 4 -17.74 6.05 -2.34
C GLU A 4 -17.01 4.70 -2.45
N LYS A 5 -17.61 3.64 -1.90
CA LYS A 5 -17.07 2.28 -2.02
C LYS A 5 -17.06 1.84 -3.50
N ALA A 6 -18.16 2.06 -4.22
CA ALA A 6 -18.24 1.72 -5.64
C ALA A 6 -17.20 2.46 -6.48
N LEU A 7 -17.03 3.77 -6.23
CA LEU A 7 -16.02 4.58 -6.90
C LEU A 7 -14.60 4.08 -6.61
N ALA A 8 -14.29 3.76 -5.35
CA ALA A 8 -13.00 3.20 -4.97
C ALA A 8 -12.72 1.87 -5.70
N THR A 9 -13.72 0.98 -5.77
CA THR A 9 -13.60 -0.28 -6.53
C THR A 9 -13.29 -0.04 -7.99
N THR A 10 -14.14 0.75 -8.68
CA THR A 10 -13.97 1.01 -10.11
C THR A 10 -12.62 1.66 -10.41
N THR A 11 -12.18 2.60 -9.58
CA THR A 11 -10.90 3.30 -9.78
C THR A 11 -9.72 2.34 -9.66
N VAL A 12 -9.67 1.54 -8.58
CA VAL A 12 -8.57 0.59 -8.34
C VAL A 12 -8.45 -0.45 -9.45
N GLU A 13 -9.58 -0.97 -9.94
CA GLU A 13 -9.62 -1.92 -11.05
C GLU A 13 -9.20 -1.29 -12.38
N THR A 14 -9.80 -0.13 -12.70
CA THR A 14 -9.55 0.56 -13.98
C THR A 14 -8.09 1.01 -14.10
N ASP A 15 -7.50 1.54 -13.03
CA ASP A 15 -6.11 2.00 -13.06
C ASP A 15 -5.12 0.83 -13.21
N ARG A 16 -5.44 -0.32 -12.62
CA ARG A 16 -4.64 -1.54 -12.79
C ARG A 16 -4.67 -2.03 -14.25
N GLU A 17 -5.86 -2.08 -14.85
CA GLU A 17 -6.01 -2.53 -16.23
C GLU A 17 -5.39 -1.55 -17.23
N LYS A 18 -5.39 -0.24 -16.94
CA LYS A 18 -4.63 0.75 -17.71
C LYS A 18 -3.13 0.49 -17.66
N LEU A 19 -2.56 0.24 -16.48
CA LEU A 19 -1.13 -0.09 -16.38
C LEU A 19 -0.76 -1.33 -17.22
N LYS A 20 -1.64 -2.32 -17.26
CA LYS A 20 -1.48 -3.51 -18.09
C LYS A 20 -1.62 -3.22 -19.58
N THR A 21 -2.62 -2.44 -19.97
CA THR A 21 -2.92 -2.15 -21.37
C THR A 21 -1.88 -1.21 -21.99
N ASP A 22 -1.51 -0.16 -21.27
CA ASP A 22 -0.65 0.92 -21.77
C ASP A 22 0.83 0.54 -21.71
N TYR A 23 1.23 -0.26 -20.71
CA TYR A 23 2.64 -0.55 -20.44
C TYR A 23 2.97 -2.05 -20.39
N GLY A 24 2.00 -2.95 -20.55
CA GLY A 24 2.22 -4.39 -20.45
C GLY A 24 2.55 -4.87 -19.02
N VAL A 25 2.39 -4.02 -18.00
CA VAL A 25 2.76 -4.32 -16.61
C VAL A 25 1.51 -4.70 -15.82
N THR A 26 1.51 -5.91 -15.27
CA THR A 26 0.47 -6.30 -14.30
C THR A 26 0.90 -5.86 -12.90
N ALA A 27 0.27 -4.82 -12.36
CA ALA A 27 0.57 -4.34 -11.02
C ALA A 27 0.17 -5.39 -9.96
N VAL A 28 1.13 -5.81 -9.15
CA VAL A 28 0.96 -6.77 -8.05
C VAL A 28 0.93 -6.10 -6.67
N SER A 29 1.40 -4.85 -6.58
CA SER A 29 1.46 -4.07 -5.34
C SER A 29 0.65 -2.79 -5.43
N PHE A 30 0.03 -2.39 -4.32
CA PHE A 30 -0.76 -1.17 -4.19
C PHE A 30 -0.17 -0.23 -3.12
N CYS A 31 -0.17 1.08 -3.37
CA CYS A 31 0.23 2.09 -2.37
C CYS A 31 -1.00 2.91 -1.98
N TYR A 32 -1.43 2.82 -0.72
CA TYR A 32 -2.61 3.54 -0.25
C TYR A 32 -2.38 5.06 -0.29
N PRO A 33 -3.23 5.85 -0.97
CA PRO A 33 -3.14 7.31 -0.96
C PRO A 33 -3.15 7.85 0.46
N TYR A 34 -2.17 8.68 0.79
CA TYR A 34 -1.98 9.22 2.15
C TYR A 34 -1.88 8.17 3.25
N GLY A 35 -1.59 6.91 2.92
CA GLY A 35 -1.59 5.80 3.87
C GLY A 35 -2.97 5.46 4.44
N ALA A 36 -4.06 5.94 3.85
CA ALA A 36 -5.40 5.68 4.35
C ALA A 36 -5.90 4.30 3.91
N TYR A 37 -6.10 3.40 4.85
CA TYR A 37 -6.62 2.06 4.60
C TYR A 37 -7.50 1.55 5.75
N ASN A 38 -8.34 0.58 5.43
CA ASN A 38 -9.10 -0.22 6.39
C ASN A 38 -9.44 -1.57 5.75
N ALA A 39 -10.09 -2.47 6.49
CA ALA A 39 -10.45 -3.79 6.00
C ALA A 39 -11.28 -3.76 4.70
N THR A 40 -12.18 -2.77 4.54
CA THR A 40 -12.98 -2.62 3.31
C THR A 40 -12.12 -2.27 2.11
N ILE A 41 -11.21 -1.30 2.24
CA ILE A 41 -10.31 -0.89 1.17
C ILE A 41 -9.31 -2.02 0.84
N GLN A 42 -8.80 -2.72 1.84
CA GLN A 42 -7.94 -3.89 1.62
C GLN A 42 -8.66 -4.98 0.82
N GLN A 43 -9.93 -5.24 1.12
CA GLN A 43 -10.72 -6.21 0.35
C GLN A 43 -10.93 -5.77 -1.10
N ILE A 44 -11.16 -4.49 -1.36
CA ILE A 44 -11.26 -3.94 -2.72
C ILE A 44 -9.96 -4.17 -3.48
N VAL A 45 -8.83 -3.78 -2.90
CA VAL A 45 -7.50 -3.96 -3.50
C VAL A 45 -7.19 -5.44 -3.76
N LYS A 46 -7.52 -6.32 -2.81
CA LYS A 46 -7.37 -7.77 -3.00
C LYS A 46 -8.21 -8.29 -4.16
N ASN A 47 -9.48 -7.88 -4.23
CA ASN A 47 -10.41 -8.32 -5.28
C ASN A 47 -10.00 -7.83 -6.67
N ALA A 48 -9.38 -6.65 -6.76
CA ALA A 48 -8.80 -6.13 -8.00
C ALA A 48 -7.53 -6.88 -8.47
N GLY A 49 -7.02 -7.83 -7.67
CA GLY A 49 -5.90 -8.71 -8.05
C GLY A 49 -4.51 -8.22 -7.62
N TYR A 50 -4.43 -7.31 -6.65
CA TYR A 50 -3.18 -6.97 -5.99
C TYR A 50 -2.86 -7.99 -4.89
N THR A 51 -1.58 -8.38 -4.76
CA THR A 51 -1.08 -9.33 -3.76
C THR A 51 -0.39 -8.66 -2.59
N TYR A 52 0.06 -7.40 -2.76
CA TYR A 52 0.73 -6.62 -1.73
C TYR A 52 0.13 -5.21 -1.59
N GLY A 53 0.18 -4.65 -0.39
CA GLY A 53 -0.25 -3.29 -0.09
C GLY A 53 0.73 -2.63 0.89
N VAL A 54 1.19 -1.41 0.59
CA VAL A 54 2.10 -0.65 1.46
C VAL A 54 1.41 0.54 2.13
N THR A 55 1.60 0.70 3.44
CA THR A 55 0.96 1.73 4.28
C THR A 55 1.92 2.87 4.60
N LEU A 56 1.51 3.82 5.45
CA LEU A 56 2.43 4.78 6.06
C LEU A 56 2.74 4.44 7.52
N ASP A 57 2.35 3.25 7.98
CA ASP A 57 2.71 2.80 9.32
C ASP A 57 4.24 2.66 9.38
N PRO A 58 4.88 3.26 10.40
CA PRO A 58 6.32 3.25 10.51
C PRO A 58 6.79 1.83 10.82
N GLY A 59 7.69 1.30 10.00
CA GLY A 59 8.22 -0.04 10.20
C GLY A 59 9.01 -0.53 9.01
N TRP A 60 9.78 -1.58 9.26
CA TRP A 60 10.59 -2.26 8.24
C TRP A 60 10.51 -3.79 8.35
N ILE A 61 9.86 -4.30 9.40
CA ILE A 61 9.61 -5.73 9.59
C ILE A 61 8.59 -6.19 8.55
N LEU A 62 8.99 -7.15 7.74
CA LEU A 62 8.09 -7.85 6.83
C LEU A 62 7.34 -8.94 7.61
N SER A 63 6.11 -8.65 8.05
CA SER A 63 5.18 -9.69 8.51
C SER A 63 4.42 -10.27 7.33
N THR A 64 4.25 -11.59 7.31
CA THR A 64 3.39 -12.30 6.35
C THR A 64 1.92 -12.35 6.79
N ASP A 65 1.59 -11.84 7.97
CA ASP A 65 0.23 -11.91 8.54
C ASP A 65 -0.78 -11.08 7.74
N ASN A 66 -0.34 -9.91 7.26
CA ASN A 66 -1.15 -9.05 6.40
C ASN A 66 -0.30 -8.41 5.29
N LEU A 67 -0.15 -9.13 4.18
CA LEU A 67 0.58 -8.63 3.00
C LEU A 67 -0.05 -7.39 2.36
N LEU A 68 -1.29 -7.04 2.71
CA LEU A 68 -1.97 -5.82 2.27
C LEU A 68 -1.76 -4.65 3.24
N ALA A 69 -0.93 -4.79 4.27
CA ALA A 69 -0.58 -3.72 5.20
C ALA A 69 0.93 -3.77 5.56
N ILE A 70 1.79 -3.75 4.55
CA ILE A 70 3.24 -3.72 4.75
C ILE A 70 3.66 -2.30 5.19
N PRO A 71 4.34 -2.16 6.34
CA PRO A 71 4.79 -0.86 6.84
C PRO A 71 5.90 -0.27 5.97
N ARG A 72 6.14 1.04 6.09
CA ARG A 72 7.19 1.73 5.33
C ARG A 72 8.07 2.62 6.19
N VAL A 73 9.29 2.79 5.73
CA VAL A 73 10.21 3.82 6.21
C VAL A 73 9.96 5.11 5.43
N LYS A 74 9.51 6.15 6.10
CA LYS A 74 9.31 7.46 5.49
C LYS A 74 10.66 8.11 5.18
N PRO A 75 10.92 8.59 3.94
CA PRO A 75 12.10 9.37 3.65
C PRO A 75 12.24 10.58 4.59
N GLY A 76 13.45 10.79 5.13
CA GLY A 76 13.73 11.87 6.08
C GLY A 76 13.30 11.58 7.52
N ALA A 77 12.72 10.41 7.84
CA ALA A 77 12.32 10.08 9.21
C ALA A 77 13.49 9.99 10.21
N ALA A 78 14.71 9.72 9.72
CA ALA A 78 15.92 9.73 10.54
C ALA A 78 16.38 11.14 10.93
N GLY A 79 15.83 12.20 10.32
CA GLY A 79 16.27 13.58 10.55
C GLY A 79 17.76 13.75 10.24
N THR A 80 18.54 14.13 11.24
CA THR A 80 20.02 14.25 11.16
C THR A 80 20.75 12.97 11.60
N GLY A 81 20.02 11.97 12.10
CA GLY A 81 20.58 10.67 12.51
C GLY A 81 20.76 9.72 11.34
N SER A 82 21.37 8.57 11.61
CA SER A 82 21.53 7.51 10.61
C SER A 82 20.23 6.73 10.39
N LEU A 83 20.09 6.17 9.19
CA LEU A 83 18.99 5.24 8.91
C LEU A 83 19.02 4.04 9.87
N ALA A 84 20.20 3.52 10.21
CA ALA A 84 20.33 2.36 11.10
C ALA A 84 19.80 2.66 12.52
N GLU A 85 20.10 3.83 13.09
CA GLU A 85 19.56 4.25 14.38
C GLU A 85 18.04 4.38 14.34
N TYR A 86 17.50 4.97 13.25
CA TYR A 86 16.05 5.07 13.07
C TYR A 86 15.39 3.70 12.96
N LEU A 87 15.95 2.77 12.17
CA LEU A 87 15.39 1.42 12.02
C LEU A 87 15.39 0.65 13.36
N ASN A 88 16.44 0.80 14.17
CA ASN A 88 16.50 0.20 15.50
C ASN A 88 15.45 0.79 16.45
N SER A 89 15.04 2.05 16.26
CA SER A 89 13.99 2.68 17.07
C SER A 89 12.56 2.23 16.73
N LEU A 90 12.39 1.53 15.60
CA LEU A 90 11.10 0.99 15.16
C LEU A 90 10.83 -0.45 15.66
N ASN A 91 11.78 -1.04 16.38
CA ASN A 91 11.66 -2.36 17.01
C ASN A 91 11.18 -2.27 18.46
#